data_AF-R7HXQ1-F1
#
_entry.id   AF-R7HXQ1-F1
#
_cell.length_a   1.000
_cell.length_b   1.000
_cell.length_c   1.000
_cell.angle_alpha   90.00
_cell.angle_beta   90.00
_cell.angle_gamma   90.00
#
_symmetry.space_group_name_H-M   'P 1'
#
loop_
_entity.id
_entity.type
_entity.pdbx_description
1 polymer ?
#
loop_
_entity_poly.entity_id
_entity_poly.type
_entity_poly.pdbx_seq_one_letter_code
_entity_poly.pdbx_strand_id
1 'polypeptide(L)'
;MKNNEAEERLLNNASIEDLIKMKIEREFMEDLKKSKQKVLPKTYTDINDVPQDKIFSKCSVFRYFNRNTKCETFVNGIQADALIGIQNNVREKMLKGQLDAFTTESAYVKFEKAVF
;
A
#
# COMPACT_ATOMS: atom_id res chain seq x y z
N MET A 1 23.93 -19.89 -35.00
CA MET A 1 22.68 -20.52 -34.50
C MET A 1 21.73 -19.48 -33.91
N LYS A 2 21.17 -18.58 -34.72
CA LYS A 2 20.24 -17.50 -34.25
C LYS A 2 19.10 -17.17 -35.24
N ASN A 3 18.74 -18.10 -36.15
CA ASN A 3 17.67 -17.89 -37.13
C ASN A 3 16.58 -18.99 -37.14
N ASN A 4 16.73 -20.10 -36.38
CA ASN A 4 15.80 -21.23 -36.46
C ASN A 4 14.38 -20.91 -35.98
N GLU A 5 14.23 -20.10 -34.93
CA GLU A 5 12.90 -19.83 -34.35
C GLU A 5 11.99 -18.98 -35.26
N ALA A 6 12.58 -18.15 -36.12
CA ALA A 6 11.83 -17.30 -37.04
C ALA A 6 11.39 -18.09 -38.29
N GLU A 7 12.24 -18.97 -38.79
CA GLU A 7 11.95 -19.83 -39.94
C GLU A 7 10.96 -20.96 -39.59
N GLU A 8 11.07 -21.56 -38.40
CA GLU A 8 10.11 -22.59 -37.92
C GLU A 8 8.68 -22.06 -37.75
N ARG A 9 8.51 -20.76 -37.51
CA ARG A 9 7.18 -20.11 -37.40
C ARG A 9 6.49 -19.90 -38.74
N LEU A 10 7.26 -19.74 -39.82
CA LEU A 10 6.72 -19.63 -41.19
C LEU A 10 6.41 -21.02 -41.78
N LEU A 11 7.12 -22.06 -41.34
CA LEU A 11 6.98 -23.44 -41.81
C LEU A 11 5.79 -24.20 -41.19
N ASN A 12 5.23 -23.71 -40.09
CA ASN A 12 4.03 -24.29 -39.53
C ASN A 12 2.83 -23.78 -40.31
N ASN A 13 2.26 -24.68 -41.10
CA ASN A 13 0.99 -24.60 -41.82
C ASN A 13 -0.23 -24.40 -40.88
N ALA A 14 -0.06 -23.60 -39.82
CA ALA A 14 -1.05 -23.31 -38.81
C ALA A 14 -2.18 -22.52 -39.46
N SER A 15 -3.41 -22.98 -39.27
CA SER A 15 -4.59 -22.25 -39.72
C SER A 15 -4.54 -20.84 -39.13
N ILE A 16 -5.09 -19.85 -39.85
CA ILE A 16 -5.23 -18.48 -39.33
C ILE A 16 -5.90 -18.50 -37.94
N GLU A 17 -6.78 -19.46 -37.69
CA GLU A 17 -7.42 -19.69 -36.39
C GLU A 17 -6.44 -20.09 -35.28
N ASP A 18 -5.42 -20.90 -35.58
CA ASP A 18 -4.39 -21.30 -34.62
C ASP A 18 -3.49 -20.12 -34.25
N LEU A 19 -3.17 -19.27 -35.22
CA LEU A 19 -2.42 -18.02 -34.98
C LEU A 19 -3.21 -17.03 -34.13
N ILE A 20 -4.53 -16.92 -34.36
CA ILE A 20 -5.43 -16.10 -33.54
C ILE A 20 -5.49 -16.66 -32.11
N LYS A 21 -5.67 -17.98 -31.96
CA LYS A 21 -5.71 -18.63 -30.65
C LYS A 21 -4.42 -18.43 -29.87
N MET A 22 -3.26 -18.61 -30.51
CA MET A 22 -1.96 -18.35 -29.89
C MET A 22 -1.79 -16.89 -29.45
N LYS A 23 -2.33 -15.92 -30.20
CA LYS A 23 -2.28 -14.51 -29.83
C LYS A 23 -3.17 -14.23 -28.61
N ILE A 24 -4.40 -14.75 -28.60
CA ILE A 24 -5.34 -14.62 -27.49
C ILE A 24 -4.77 -15.26 -26.22
N GLU A 25 -4.20 -16.45 -26.31
CA GLU A 25 -3.56 -17.13 -25.16
C GLU A 25 -2.38 -16.33 -24.61
N ARG A 26 -1.59 -15.70 -25.49
CA ARG A 26 -0.47 -14.84 -25.08
C ARG A 26 -0.95 -13.58 -24.37
N GLU A 27 -1.96 -12.90 -24.91
CA GLU A 27 -2.58 -11.72 -24.28
C GLU A 27 -3.20 -12.08 -22.93
N PHE A 28 -3.93 -13.19 -22.85
CA PHE A 28 -4.52 -13.70 -21.61
C PHE A 28 -3.45 -14.05 -20.55
N MET A 29 -2.34 -14.68 -20.97
CA MET A 29 -1.22 -14.99 -20.08
C MET A 29 -0.46 -13.74 -19.62
N GLU A 30 -0.38 -12.71 -20.45
CA GLU A 30 0.17 -11.40 -20.06
C GLU A 30 -0.73 -10.68 -19.05
N ASP A 31 -2.05 -10.71 -19.25
CA ASP A 31 -3.01 -10.12 -18.31
C ASP A 31 -3.08 -10.91 -16.99
N LEU A 32 -2.92 -12.24 -17.03
CA LEU A 32 -2.72 -13.06 -15.84
C LEU A 32 -1.42 -12.73 -15.11
N LYS A 33 -0.34 -12.36 -15.82
CA LYS A 33 0.92 -11.93 -15.21
C LYS A 33 0.80 -10.53 -14.60
N LYS A 34 0.14 -9.60 -15.28
CA LYS A 34 -0.13 -8.24 -14.76
C LYS A 34 -1.03 -8.28 -13.52
N SER A 35 -2.04 -9.14 -13.49
CA SER A 35 -2.90 -9.31 -12.30
C SER A 35 -2.19 -9.98 -11.12
N LYS A 36 -1.19 -10.84 -11.39
CA LYS A 36 -0.33 -11.45 -10.35
C LYS A 36 0.84 -10.58 -9.91
N GLN A 37 1.14 -9.50 -10.63
CA GLN A 37 2.12 -8.50 -10.19
C GLN A 37 1.55 -7.75 -8.98
N LYS A 38 1.85 -8.27 -7.79
CA LYS A 38 1.58 -7.58 -6.53
C LYS A 38 2.23 -6.20 -6.59
N VAL A 39 1.41 -5.16 -6.68
CA VAL A 39 1.87 -3.78 -6.52
C VAL A 39 2.61 -3.73 -5.18
N LEU A 40 3.90 -3.40 -5.23
CA LEU A 40 4.70 -3.31 -4.01
C LEU A 40 4.06 -2.22 -3.14
N PRO A 41 3.73 -2.52 -1.87
CA PRO A 41 3.08 -1.54 -1.02
C PRO A 41 4.01 -0.35 -0.85
N LYS A 42 3.50 0.85 -1.13
CA LYS A 42 4.24 2.08 -0.93
C LYS A 42 4.31 2.35 0.56
N THR A 43 5.50 2.73 1.02
CA THR A 43 5.70 3.17 2.41
C THR A 43 5.71 4.68 2.43
N TYR A 44 4.80 5.25 3.20
CA TYR A 44 4.68 6.68 3.43
C TYR A 44 5.21 6.98 4.83
N THR A 45 6.23 7.83 4.92
CA THR A 45 6.83 8.26 6.19
C THR A 45 6.33 9.63 6.64
N ASP A 46 5.95 10.50 5.70
CA ASP A 46 5.32 11.78 6.01
C ASP A 46 3.80 11.60 6.04
N ILE A 47 3.14 12.14 7.07
CA ILE A 47 1.69 12.14 7.20
C ILE A 47 1.01 12.98 6.11
N ASN A 48 1.69 13.99 5.57
CA ASN A 48 1.18 14.84 4.50
C ASN A 48 0.97 14.09 3.18
N ASP A 49 1.78 13.05 2.93
CA ASP A 49 1.73 12.24 1.73
C ASP A 49 0.70 11.10 1.84
N VAL A 50 0.12 10.89 3.03
CA VAL A 50 -0.86 9.85 3.28
C VAL A 50 -2.27 10.36 2.93
N PRO A 51 -3.04 9.65 2.10
CA PRO A 51 -4.44 9.96 1.86
C PRO A 51 -5.22 9.99 3.18
N GLN A 52 -6.12 10.95 3.32
CA GLN A 52 -6.81 11.22 4.60
C GLN A 52 -7.56 10.00 5.15
N ASP A 53 -8.15 9.19 4.26
CA ASP A 53 -8.85 7.95 4.61
C ASP A 53 -7.92 6.86 5.16
N LYS A 54 -6.61 6.96 4.88
CA LYS A 54 -5.61 5.99 5.31
C LYS A 54 -4.91 6.39 6.60
N ILE A 55 -4.92 7.65 7.01
CA ILE A 55 -4.21 8.14 8.21
C ILE A 55 -4.63 7.35 9.46
N PHE A 56 -5.94 7.20 9.71
CA PHE A 56 -6.47 6.43 10.85
C PHE A 56 -6.93 5.02 10.47
N SER A 57 -6.24 4.38 9.52
CA SER A 57 -6.55 3.01 9.08
C SER A 57 -5.68 1.95 9.77
N LYS A 58 -6.00 0.67 9.55
CA LYS A 58 -5.16 -0.46 9.99
C LYS A 58 -3.78 -0.49 9.33
N CYS A 59 -3.62 0.19 8.19
CA CYS A 59 -2.39 0.24 7.42
C CYS A 59 -1.38 1.27 7.97
N SER A 60 -1.83 2.16 8.86
CA SER A 60 -1.02 3.20 9.49
C SER A 60 -0.52 2.75 10.85
N VAL A 61 0.73 3.07 11.13
CA VAL A 61 1.45 2.73 12.36
C VAL A 61 1.81 4.02 13.08
N PHE A 62 1.43 4.07 14.35
CA PHE A 62 1.75 5.14 15.26
C PHE A 62 2.62 4.60 16.38
N ARG A 63 3.65 5.35 16.72
CA ARG A 63 4.46 5.15 17.91
C ARG A 63 3.68 5.66 19.11
N TYR A 64 3.49 4.80 20.11
CA TYR A 64 2.84 5.11 21.37
C TYR A 64 3.88 5.03 22.48
N PHE A 65 4.08 6.14 23.18
CA PHE A 65 4.96 6.23 24.32
C PHE A 65 4.14 6.47 25.59
N ASN A 66 4.17 5.50 26.51
CA ASN A 66 3.50 5.62 27.81
C ASN A 66 4.37 6.47 28.75
N ARG A 67 3.86 7.62 29.19
CA ARG A 67 4.59 8.54 30.08
C ARG A 67 4.75 7.99 31.49
N ASN A 68 3.88 7.08 31.92
CA ASN A 68 3.89 6.50 33.26
C ASN A 68 4.91 5.36 33.35
N THR A 69 4.86 4.41 32.41
CA THR A 69 5.76 3.24 32.41
C THR A 69 7.06 3.47 31.67
N LYS A 70 7.19 4.58 30.92
CA LYS A 70 8.31 4.88 30.01
C LYS A 70 8.52 3.85 28.91
N CYS A 71 7.51 3.02 28.63
CA CYS A 71 7.55 2.03 27.57
C CYS A 71 7.07 2.62 26.24
N GLU A 72 7.75 2.24 25.17
CA GLU A 72 7.35 2.53 23.79
C GLU A 72 6.73 1.27 23.16
N THR A 73 5.64 1.46 22.42
CA THR A 73 4.99 0.41 21.62
C THR A 73 4.44 1.01 20.34
N PHE A 74 3.86 0.17 19.48
CA PHE A 74 3.24 0.60 18.24
C PHE A 74 1.76 0.26 18.25
N VAL A 75 0.96 1.20 17.79
CA VAL A 75 -0.49 1.06 17.65
C VAL A 75 -0.90 1.38 16.22
N ASN A 76 -2.01 0.80 15.77
CA ASN A 76 -2.52 1.11 14.43
C ASN A 76 -3.32 2.42 14.43
N GLY A 77 -3.68 2.91 13.25
CA GLY A 77 -4.43 4.16 13.09
C GLY A 77 -5.81 4.17 13.77
N ILE A 78 -6.50 3.03 13.84
CA ILE A 78 -7.81 2.94 14.53
C ILE A 78 -7.62 3.11 16.04
N GLN A 79 -6.59 2.49 16.61
CA GLN A 79 -6.25 2.63 18.02
C GLN A 79 -5.79 4.06 18.33
N ALA A 80 -4.98 4.67 17.45
CA ALA A 80 -4.57 6.06 17.58
C ALA A 80 -5.78 7.02 17.56
N ASP A 81 -6.75 6.82 16.66
CA ASP A 81 -7.97 7.62 16.61
C ASP A 81 -8.82 7.47 17.87
N ALA A 82 -8.94 6.27 18.41
CA ALA A 82 -9.61 6.02 19.67
C ALA A 82 -8.94 6.75 20.85
N LEU A 83 -7.61 6.87 20.84
CA LEU A 83 -6.84 7.59 21.87
C LEU A 83 -7.03 9.11 21.80
N ILE A 84 -7.35 9.68 20.63
CA ILE A 84 -7.68 11.11 20.49
C ILE A 84 -9.02 11.41 21.18
N GLY A 85 -9.97 10.48 21.11
CA GLY A 85 -11.26 10.57 21.79
C GLY A 85 -12.11 11.75 21.30
N ILE A 86 -12.39 12.69 22.21
CA ILE A 86 -13.29 13.85 21.99
C ILE A 86 -12.56 15.04 21.34
N GLN A 87 -11.23 14.99 21.23
CA GLN A 87 -10.43 16.11 20.70
C GLN A 87 -10.50 16.19 19.15
N ASN A 88 -11.68 16.52 18.62
CA ASN A 88 -11.92 16.64 17.18
C ASN A 88 -10.97 17.60 16.47
N ASN A 89 -10.55 18.69 17.14
CA ASN A 89 -9.59 19.64 16.60
C ASN A 89 -8.23 18.98 16.28
N VAL A 90 -7.78 18.05 17.12
CA VAL A 90 -6.53 17.32 16.92
C VAL A 90 -6.70 16.34 15.76
N ARG A 91 -7.81 15.59 15.75
CA ARG A 91 -8.16 14.66 14.66
C ARG A 91 -8.15 15.38 13.30
N GLU A 92 -8.83 16.51 13.18
CA GLU A 92 -8.89 17.26 11.91
C GLU A 92 -7.52 17.78 11.46
N LYS A 93 -6.69 18.25 12.39
CA LYS A 93 -5.33 18.71 12.07
C LYS A 93 -4.44 17.57 11.59
N MET A 94 -4.56 16.39 12.19
CA MET A 94 -3.85 15.20 11.72
C MET A 94 -4.35 14.73 10.35
N LEU A 95 -5.66 14.73 10.11
CA LEU A 95 -6.23 14.41 8.80
C LEU A 95 -5.77 15.37 7.70
N LYS A 96 -5.51 16.63 8.06
CA LYS A 96 -4.96 17.65 7.15
C LYS A 96 -3.43 17.59 7.01
N GLY A 97 -2.75 16.67 7.70
CA GLY A 97 -1.29 16.56 7.72
C GLY A 97 -0.57 17.68 8.51
N GLN A 98 -1.32 18.57 9.16
CA GLN A 98 -0.77 19.72 9.91
C GLN A 98 -0.11 19.30 11.22
N LEU A 99 -0.49 18.14 11.77
CA LEU A 99 0.08 17.54 12.97
C LEU A 99 0.40 16.08 12.68
N ASP A 100 1.60 15.66 13.05
CA ASP A 100 2.06 14.27 12.99
C ASP A 100 2.00 13.57 14.36
N ALA A 101 1.77 14.31 15.45
CA ALA A 101 1.75 13.79 16.80
C ALA A 101 0.72 14.49 17.70
N PHE A 102 0.32 13.80 18.76
CA PHE A 102 -0.53 14.32 19.82
C PHE A 102 -0.18 13.70 21.18
N THR A 103 -0.59 14.38 22.25
CA THR A 103 -0.46 13.87 23.62
C THR A 103 -1.81 13.62 24.23
N THR A 104 -1.93 12.52 24.95
CA THR A 104 -2.99 12.29 25.92
C THR A 104 -2.45 12.58 27.33
N GLU A 105 -3.29 12.40 28.34
CA GLU A 105 -2.88 12.55 29.75
C GLU A 105 -1.70 11.63 30.11
N SER A 106 -1.73 10.39 29.64
CA SER A 106 -0.77 9.34 30.00
C SER A 106 0.19 8.95 28.88
N ALA A 107 0.00 9.42 27.65
CA ALA A 107 0.81 8.98 26.51
C ALA A 107 1.14 10.09 25.51
N TYR A 108 2.22 9.87 24.77
CA TYR A 108 2.56 10.62 23.56
C TYR A 108 2.41 9.68 22.36
N VAL A 109 1.69 10.12 21.33
CA VAL A 109 1.41 9.32 20.15
C VAL A 109 1.89 10.07 18.92
N LYS A 110 2.71 9.43 18.07
CA LYS A 110 3.30 10.02 16.87
C LYS A 110 3.11 9.10 15.67
N PHE A 111 2.77 9.67 14.53
CA PHE A 111 2.74 8.95 13.26
C PHE A 111 4.15 8.49 12.87
N GLU A 112 4.30 7.20 12.58
CA GLU A 112 5.59 6.61 12.21
C GLU A 112 5.66 6.33 10.71
N LYS A 113 4.65 5.60 10.20
CA LYS A 113 4.56 5.22 8.78
C LYS A 113 3.17 4.69 8.43
N ALA A 114 2.85 4.71 7.14
CA ALA A 114 1.75 3.95 6.58
C ALA A 114 2.25 3.07 5.42
N VAL A 115 1.73 1.84 5.32
CA VAL A 115 2.15 0.86 4.32
C VAL A 115 0.93 0.30 3.61
N PHE A 116 0.76 0.63 2.33
CA PHE A 116 -0.33 0.12 1.48
C PHE A 116 -0.04 0.29 -0.02
#